data_AF-E0VSV4-F1
#
_entry.id   AF-E0VSV4-F1
#
_cell.length_a   1.000
_cell.length_b   1.000
_cell.length_c   1.000
_cell.angle_alpha   90.00
_cell.angle_beta   90.00
_cell.angle_gamma   90.00
#
_symmetry.space_group_name_H-M   'P 1'
#
loop_
_entity.id
_entity.type
_entity.pdbx_description
1 polymer ?
#
loop_
_entity_poly.entity_id
_entity_poly.type
_entity_poly.pdbx_seq_one_letter_code
_entity_poly.pdbx_strand_id
1 'polypeptide(L)'
;MAENCVTSEENQKKLTELFDSGLEIYERVINSDEPASNSKLQLDVQNCINILEKATHLINAAGVFSSNETIDEVPSENIKYLLIPGMLGSLVLKALSPDRINTLETSEIYFRDFLKRYKELKEMEEELTRLKSLLDKDGDDEICRNFYLTYIRKIVNVSLDELNLIHQEKPLAKHLAEVRARGTSFSVQENKDKYPVKPFKPIIITRNELQKKVFGAGYPSLPTMTVDEFYRERVAEGIFPAHGSNHGKVLQEMTDPEVVKAQEETEKIQKENEIETDDPTYLDKTRRMDEFKDTHKRGWGNRMNKS
;
A
#
# COMPACT_ATOMS: atom_id res chain seq x y z
N MET A 1 5.93 28.98 2.22
CA MET A 1 4.83 28.07 1.79
C MET A 1 5.32 26.67 1.49
N ALA A 2 6.44 26.49 0.77
CA ALA A 2 7.14 25.19 0.70
C ALA A 2 7.51 24.64 2.10
N GLU A 3 7.84 25.52 3.04
CA GLU A 3 8.11 25.13 4.44
C GLU A 3 6.94 24.42 5.12
N ASN A 4 5.67 24.81 4.90
CA ASN A 4 4.54 24.25 5.66
C ASN A 4 4.09 22.85 5.19
N CYS A 5 4.31 22.49 3.92
CA CYS A 5 3.97 21.15 3.41
C CYS A 5 5.06 20.13 3.75
N VAL A 6 6.34 20.53 3.63
CA VAL A 6 7.48 19.72 4.04
C VAL A 6 7.43 19.43 5.53
N THR A 7 7.02 20.40 6.35
CA THR A 7 6.84 20.18 7.79
C THR A 7 5.77 19.14 8.12
N SER A 8 4.71 18.98 7.30
CA SER A 8 3.63 18.02 7.61
C SER A 8 4.08 16.57 7.42
N GLU A 9 4.75 16.27 6.30
CA GLU A 9 5.29 14.94 6.04
C GLU A 9 6.46 14.58 6.97
N GLU A 10 7.33 15.55 7.28
CA GLU A 10 8.41 15.37 8.27
C GLU A 10 7.85 15.12 9.67
N ASN A 11 6.78 15.83 10.06
CA ASN A 11 6.12 15.62 11.35
C ASN A 11 5.46 14.24 11.43
N GLN A 12 4.89 13.73 10.35
CA GLN A 12 4.28 12.40 10.31
C GLN A 12 5.35 11.29 10.39
N LYS A 13 6.47 11.42 9.66
CA LYS A 13 7.61 10.49 9.79
C LYS A 13 8.18 10.48 11.21
N LYS A 14 8.36 11.66 11.78
CA LYS A 14 8.84 11.83 13.16
C LYS A 14 7.87 11.27 14.19
N LEU A 15 6.55 11.38 13.97
CA LEU A 15 5.53 10.78 14.82
C LEU A 15 5.65 9.25 14.82
N THR A 16 5.78 8.64 13.64
CA THR A 16 5.97 7.19 13.50
C THR A 16 7.21 6.72 14.25
N GLU A 17 8.36 7.39 14.06
CA GLU A 17 9.61 7.06 14.75
C GLU A 17 9.51 7.20 16.28
N LEU A 18 8.86 8.26 16.77
CA LEU A 18 8.63 8.47 18.20
C LEU A 18 7.72 7.39 18.77
N PHE A 19 6.66 7.01 18.06
CA PHE A 19 5.76 5.97 18.54
C PHE A 19 6.44 4.60 18.58
N ASP A 20 7.13 4.21 17.51
CA ASP A 20 7.76 2.89 17.42
C ASP A 20 8.88 2.75 18.48
N SER A 21 9.70 3.80 18.68
CA SER A 21 10.71 3.82 19.74
C SER A 21 10.09 3.85 21.15
N GLY A 22 8.99 4.57 21.34
CA GLY A 22 8.22 4.58 22.59
C GLY A 22 7.63 3.21 22.92
N LEU A 23 7.09 2.52 21.91
CA LEU A 23 6.49 1.19 22.04
C LEU A 23 7.54 0.13 22.43
N GLU A 24 8.72 0.17 21.82
CA GLU A 24 9.81 -0.76 22.17
C GLU A 24 10.24 -0.61 23.64
N ILE A 25 10.37 0.62 24.12
CA ILE A 25 10.72 0.90 25.53
C ILE A 25 9.57 0.48 26.45
N TYR A 26 8.33 0.75 26.06
CA TYR A 26 7.14 0.37 26.81
C TYR A 26 7.04 -1.14 27.03
N GLU A 27 7.20 -1.93 25.97
CA GLU A 27 7.17 -3.40 26.05
C GLU A 27 8.28 -3.93 26.97
N ARG A 28 9.47 -3.33 26.90
CA ARG A 28 10.60 -3.66 27.78
C ARG A 28 10.29 -3.38 29.24
N VAL A 29 9.66 -2.24 29.54
CA VAL A 29 9.28 -1.84 30.91
C VAL A 29 8.12 -2.67 31.46
N ILE A 30 7.19 -3.11 30.60
CA ILE A 30 6.08 -3.97 31.01
C ILE A 30 6.54 -5.39 31.29
N ASN A 31 7.38 -5.95 30.42
CA ASN A 31 7.87 -7.32 30.52
C ASN A 31 9.04 -7.47 31.50
N SER A 32 9.52 -6.38 32.09
CA SER A 32 10.56 -6.43 33.12
C SER A 32 9.96 -6.81 34.49
N ASP A 33 10.49 -7.88 35.07
CA ASP A 33 10.20 -8.31 36.46
C ASP A 33 11.05 -7.56 37.50
N GLU A 34 11.83 -6.57 37.07
CA GLU A 34 12.70 -5.82 37.97
C GLU A 34 11.88 -4.91 38.92
N PRO A 35 12.31 -4.72 40.18
CA PRO A 35 11.63 -3.84 41.12
C PRO A 35 11.56 -2.40 40.63
N ALA A 36 10.47 -1.70 40.97
CA ALA A 36 10.27 -0.29 40.63
C ALA A 36 11.33 0.66 41.23
N SER A 37 12.14 0.20 42.19
CA SER A 37 13.28 0.95 42.74
C SER A 37 14.52 0.92 41.85
N ASN A 38 14.54 0.13 40.77
CA ASN A 38 15.68 0.10 39.85
C ASN A 38 15.78 1.42 39.08
N SER A 39 16.90 2.12 39.26
CA SER A 39 17.20 3.39 38.61
C SER A 39 17.18 3.30 37.08
N LYS A 40 17.66 2.19 36.50
CA LYS A 40 17.65 1.98 35.05
C LYS A 40 16.22 1.85 34.52
N LEU A 41 15.39 1.06 35.19
CA LEU A 41 13.98 0.89 34.83
C LEU A 41 13.21 2.20 35.00
N GLN A 42 13.47 2.97 36.06
CA GLN A 42 12.86 4.29 36.25
C GLN A 42 13.30 5.29 35.18
N LEU A 43 14.57 5.26 34.76
CA LEU A 43 15.04 6.08 33.65
C LEU A 43 14.32 5.72 32.34
N ASP A 44 14.17 4.43 32.06
CA ASP A 44 13.43 3.95 30.88
C ASP A 44 11.95 4.34 30.94
N VAL A 45 11.30 4.27 32.11
CA VAL A 45 9.92 4.75 32.33
C VAL A 45 9.82 6.25 32.01
N GLN A 46 10.71 7.08 32.57
CA GLN A 46 10.69 8.53 32.35
C GLN A 46 10.97 8.89 30.89
N ASN A 47 11.90 8.18 30.24
CA ASN A 47 12.18 8.37 28.83
C ASN A 47 10.97 8.00 27.96
N CYS A 48 10.30 6.89 28.27
CA CYS A 48 9.11 6.43 27.55
C CYS A 48 7.96 7.43 27.69
N ILE A 49 7.69 7.94 28.90
CA ILE A 49 6.67 8.97 29.14
C ILE A 49 6.96 10.20 28.28
N ASN A 50 8.19 10.72 28.31
CA ASN A 50 8.57 11.89 27.51
C ASN A 50 8.41 11.68 26.00
N ILE A 51 8.68 10.48 25.49
CA ILE A 51 8.52 10.13 24.07
C ILE A 51 7.03 10.11 23.70
N LEU A 52 6.20 9.46 24.51
CA LEU A 52 4.77 9.32 24.26
C LEU A 52 4.00 10.65 24.44
N GLU A 53 4.42 11.52 25.36
CA GLU A 53 3.89 12.88 25.48
C GLU A 53 4.20 13.72 24.24
N LYS A 54 5.44 13.64 23.72
CA LYS A 54 5.81 14.30 22.45
C LYS A 54 4.99 13.77 21.28
N ALA A 55 4.78 12.46 21.21
CA ALA A 55 3.91 11.85 20.20
C ALA A 55 2.46 12.38 20.31
N THR A 56 1.93 12.48 21.53
CA THR A 56 0.60 13.05 21.80
C THR A 56 0.48 14.50 21.30
N HIS A 57 1.49 15.33 21.53
CA HIS A 57 1.51 16.70 21.01
C HIS A 57 1.52 16.75 19.48
N LEU A 58 2.29 15.88 18.82
CA LEU A 58 2.33 15.81 17.36
C LEU A 58 1.00 15.34 16.77
N ILE A 59 0.33 14.36 17.41
CA ILE A 59 -0.99 13.89 17.03
C ILE A 59 -2.02 15.01 17.09
N ASN A 60 -2.03 15.76 18.20
CA ASN A 60 -2.94 16.89 18.38
C ASN A 60 -2.65 18.02 17.37
N ALA A 61 -1.37 18.27 17.07
CA ALA A 61 -0.97 19.30 16.10
C ALA A 61 -1.30 18.90 14.65
N ALA A 62 -1.17 17.62 14.32
CA ALA A 62 -1.50 17.07 13.01
C ALA A 62 -3.01 16.86 12.82
N GLY A 63 -3.79 16.87 13.91
CA GLY A 63 -5.23 16.57 13.86
C GLY A 63 -5.50 15.13 13.42
N VAL A 64 -4.61 14.19 13.79
CA VAL A 64 -4.70 12.77 13.38
C VAL A 64 -5.91 12.08 13.99
N PHE A 65 -6.37 12.58 15.14
CA PHE A 65 -7.63 12.18 15.75
C PHE A 65 -8.48 13.41 16.00
N SER A 66 -9.63 13.46 15.38
CA SER A 66 -10.72 14.30 15.85
C SER A 66 -11.35 13.69 17.10
N SER A 67 -11.87 14.52 17.99
CA SER A 67 -12.55 14.09 19.22
C SER A 67 -13.75 13.17 18.96
N ASN A 68 -14.19 13.00 17.70
CA ASN A 68 -15.43 12.36 17.32
C ASN A 68 -15.34 11.38 16.12
N GLU A 69 -14.14 10.90 15.76
CA GLU A 69 -13.95 9.91 14.67
C GLU A 69 -14.51 8.53 15.03
N THR A 70 -14.99 7.78 14.02
CA THR A 70 -15.20 6.33 14.17
C THR A 70 -13.94 5.54 13.76
N ILE A 71 -13.69 4.34 14.30
CA ILE A 71 -12.36 3.67 14.13
C ILE A 71 -12.13 3.21 12.70
N ASP A 72 -13.21 2.99 11.96
CA ASP A 72 -13.19 2.64 10.55
C ASP A 72 -12.79 3.83 9.65
N GLU A 73 -12.92 5.06 10.16
CA GLU A 73 -12.58 6.30 9.45
C GLU A 73 -11.13 6.73 9.69
N VAL A 74 -10.46 6.15 10.69
CA VAL A 74 -9.04 6.36 10.96
C VAL A 74 -8.19 5.56 9.97
N PRO A 75 -7.20 6.17 9.29
CA PRO A 75 -6.25 5.41 8.47
C PRO A 75 -5.60 4.29 9.27
N SER A 76 -5.51 3.08 8.71
CA SER A 76 -5.02 1.90 9.44
C SER A 76 -3.63 2.10 10.07
N GLU A 77 -2.80 2.95 9.46
CA GLU A 77 -1.47 3.33 9.96
C GLU A 77 -1.51 4.17 11.25
N ASN A 78 -2.61 4.91 11.46
CA ASN A 78 -2.79 5.85 12.57
C ASN A 78 -3.52 5.21 13.76
N ILE A 79 -4.26 4.11 13.56
CA ILE A 79 -5.00 3.40 14.62
C ILE A 79 -4.08 3.06 15.81
N LYS A 80 -2.82 2.70 15.55
CA LYS A 80 -1.84 2.37 16.60
C LYS A 80 -1.64 3.51 17.62
N TYR A 81 -1.83 4.76 17.22
CA TYR A 81 -1.68 5.91 18.12
C TYR A 81 -2.82 6.07 19.13
N LEU A 82 -3.96 5.38 18.95
CA LEU A 82 -5.04 5.33 19.95
C LEU A 82 -4.59 4.65 21.24
N LEU A 83 -3.52 3.85 21.20
CA LEU A 83 -2.96 3.15 22.36
C LEU A 83 -2.20 4.09 23.31
N ILE A 84 -1.76 5.26 22.84
CA ILE A 84 -0.85 6.14 23.58
C ILE A 84 -1.40 6.55 24.96
N PRO A 85 -2.67 7.00 25.12
CA PRO A 85 -3.20 7.32 26.43
C PRO A 85 -3.23 6.10 27.37
N GLY A 86 -3.56 4.90 26.86
CA GLY A 86 -3.52 3.65 27.64
C GLY A 86 -2.10 3.29 28.09
N MET A 87 -1.11 3.46 27.21
CA MET A 87 0.31 3.25 27.51
C MET A 87 0.83 4.24 28.56
N LEU A 88 0.51 5.53 28.41
CA LEU A 88 0.85 6.58 29.38
C LEU A 88 0.23 6.31 30.76
N GLY A 89 -1.05 5.95 30.81
CA GLY A 89 -1.72 5.58 32.06
C GLY A 89 -0.99 4.47 32.81
N SER A 90 -0.56 3.42 32.09
CA SER A 90 0.20 2.30 32.65
C SER A 90 1.61 2.68 33.11
N LEU A 91 2.33 3.49 32.32
CA LEU A 91 3.69 3.94 32.64
C LEU A 91 3.74 4.86 33.85
N VAL A 92 2.80 5.80 33.95
CA VAL A 92 2.71 6.74 35.07
C VAL A 92 2.49 5.99 36.39
N LEU A 93 1.77 4.87 36.38
CA LEU A 93 1.64 4.02 37.57
C LEU A 93 2.96 3.37 38.00
N LYS A 94 3.82 3.01 37.04
CA LYS A 94 5.15 2.42 37.25
C LYS A 94 6.22 3.46 37.63
N ALA A 95 5.97 4.75 37.40
CA ALA A 95 6.87 5.83 37.79
C ALA A 95 6.95 5.99 39.32
N LEU A 96 8.17 6.08 39.84
CA LEU A 96 8.42 6.35 41.25
C LEU A 96 8.45 7.87 41.47
N SER A 97 7.34 8.43 41.95
CA SER A 97 7.18 9.87 42.21
C SER A 97 6.95 10.14 43.69
N PRO A 98 7.55 11.19 44.28
CA PRO A 98 7.25 11.61 45.65
C PRO A 98 5.80 12.11 45.79
N ASP A 99 5.20 12.56 44.69
CA ASP A 99 3.82 13.06 44.64
C ASP A 99 2.89 12.00 44.04
N ARG A 100 2.64 10.95 44.83
CA ARG A 100 1.88 9.79 44.36
C ARG A 100 0.42 10.12 44.05
N ILE A 101 -0.17 11.10 44.74
CA ILE A 101 -1.57 11.49 44.51
C ILE A 101 -1.73 12.06 43.11
N ASN A 102 -0.93 13.07 42.75
CA ASN A 102 -0.97 13.67 41.41
C ASN A 102 -0.62 12.66 40.31
N THR A 103 0.29 11.72 40.60
CA THR A 103 0.63 10.62 39.69
C THR A 103 -0.58 9.72 39.41
N LEU A 104 -1.35 9.38 40.44
CA LEU A 104 -2.56 8.56 40.31
C LEU A 104 -3.67 9.29 39.57
N GLU A 105 -3.90 10.58 39.88
CA GLU A 105 -4.88 11.43 39.18
C GLU A 105 -4.53 11.56 37.69
N THR A 106 -3.26 11.78 37.38
CA THR A 106 -2.77 11.88 35.98
C THR A 106 -2.98 10.56 35.23
N SER A 107 -2.65 9.43 35.87
CA SER A 107 -2.89 8.11 35.30
C SER A 107 -4.39 7.85 35.05
N GLU A 108 -5.24 8.26 35.99
CA GLU A 108 -6.70 8.15 35.86
C GLU A 108 -7.21 8.95 34.66
N ILE A 109 -6.72 10.18 34.46
CA ILE A 109 -7.07 11.01 33.29
C ILE A 109 -6.73 10.27 32.00
N TYR A 110 -5.50 9.76 31.88
CA TYR A 110 -5.06 9.02 30.69
C TYR A 110 -5.92 7.78 30.39
N PHE A 111 -6.27 7.00 31.42
CA PHE A 111 -7.14 5.83 31.23
C PHE A 111 -8.58 6.22 30.90
N ARG A 112 -9.13 7.26 31.53
CA ARG A 112 -10.47 7.77 31.20
C ARG A 112 -10.54 8.23 29.76
N ASP A 113 -9.54 8.97 29.28
CA ASP A 113 -9.46 9.41 27.89
C ASP A 113 -9.38 8.23 26.92
N PHE A 114 -8.54 7.23 27.21
CA PHE A 114 -8.44 6.00 26.41
C PHE A 114 -9.79 5.27 26.30
N LEU A 115 -10.43 5.01 27.45
CA LEU A 115 -11.68 4.27 27.51
C LEU A 115 -12.84 5.05 26.91
N LYS A 116 -12.89 6.37 27.11
CA LYS A 116 -13.93 7.23 26.57
C LYS A 116 -13.91 7.19 25.04
N ARG A 117 -12.73 7.40 24.43
CA ARG A 117 -12.58 7.35 22.97
C ARG A 117 -12.98 5.98 22.41
N TYR A 118 -12.54 4.89 23.03
CA TYR A 118 -12.90 3.55 22.58
C TYR A 118 -14.43 3.26 22.69
N LYS A 119 -15.07 3.70 23.77
CA LYS A 119 -16.50 3.48 24.00
C LYS A 119 -17.38 4.31 23.08
N GLU A 120 -17.17 5.62 23.02
CA GLU A 120 -17.98 6.54 22.20
C GLU A 120 -17.99 6.12 20.73
N LEU A 121 -16.84 5.63 20.28
CA LEU A 121 -16.60 5.14 18.94
C LEU A 121 -17.37 3.85 18.66
N LYS A 122 -17.27 2.85 19.55
CA LYS A 122 -17.90 1.55 19.36
C LYS A 122 -19.42 1.61 19.55
N GLU A 123 -19.89 2.38 20.54
CA GLU A 123 -21.30 2.50 20.88
C GLU A 123 -22.10 3.19 19.75
N MET A 124 -21.52 4.20 19.07
CA MET A 124 -22.22 4.91 18.00
C MET A 124 -22.42 4.04 16.75
N GLU A 125 -21.42 3.24 16.37
CA GLU A 125 -21.51 2.31 15.26
C GLU A 125 -22.46 1.15 15.56
N GLU A 126 -22.34 0.53 16.73
CA GLU A 126 -23.23 -0.56 17.15
C GLU A 126 -24.69 -0.10 17.22
N GLU A 127 -24.95 1.10 17.76
CA GLU A 127 -26.31 1.64 17.87
C GLU A 127 -26.89 2.00 16.49
N LEU A 128 -26.11 2.58 15.57
CA LEU A 128 -26.58 2.80 14.19
C LEU A 128 -26.90 1.48 13.48
N THR A 129 -26.05 0.47 13.65
CA THR A 129 -26.24 -0.85 13.02
C THR A 129 -27.49 -1.54 13.58
N ARG A 130 -27.68 -1.47 14.90
CA ARG A 130 -28.85 -1.98 15.60
C ARG A 130 -30.12 -1.26 15.18
N LEU A 131 -30.15 0.07 15.23
CA LEU A 131 -31.32 0.88 14.85
C LEU A 131 -31.67 0.68 13.38
N LYS A 132 -30.68 0.57 12.49
CA LYS A 132 -30.91 0.25 11.08
C LYS A 132 -31.58 -1.12 10.90
N SER A 133 -31.09 -2.14 11.60
CA SER A 133 -31.68 -3.49 11.55
C SER A 133 -33.11 -3.56 12.09
N LEU A 134 -33.45 -2.68 13.04
CA LEU A 134 -34.81 -2.56 13.58
C LEU A 134 -35.72 -1.80 12.64
N LEU A 135 -35.20 -0.74 12.00
CA LEU A 135 -35.93 0.02 10.98
C LEU A 135 -36.32 -0.85 9.79
N ASP A 136 -35.42 -1.74 9.35
CA ASP A 136 -35.66 -2.68 8.24
C ASP A 136 -36.73 -3.75 8.56
N LYS A 137 -37.10 -3.93 9.84
CA LYS A 137 -38.08 -4.94 10.32
C LYS A 137 -39.39 -4.31 10.78
N ASP A 138 -39.87 -3.29 10.06
CA ASP A 138 -41.05 -2.48 10.42
C ASP A 138 -40.89 -1.73 11.75
N GLY A 139 -39.76 -1.01 11.90
CA GLY A 139 -39.49 -0.16 13.05
C GLY A 139 -40.54 0.95 13.22
N ASP A 140 -40.89 1.25 14.47
CA ASP A 140 -41.82 2.33 14.80
C ASP A 140 -41.21 3.73 14.57
N ASP A 141 -42.05 4.75 14.71
CA ASP A 141 -41.65 6.15 14.49
C ASP A 141 -40.56 6.61 15.47
N GLU A 142 -40.51 5.99 16.66
CA GLU A 142 -39.49 6.29 17.68
C GLU A 142 -38.11 5.73 17.29
N ILE A 143 -38.04 4.50 16.79
CA ILE A 143 -36.82 3.90 16.23
C ILE A 143 -36.34 4.71 15.03
N CYS A 144 -37.26 5.11 14.14
CA CYS A 144 -36.95 5.93 12.97
C CYS A 144 -36.35 7.28 13.38
N ARG A 145 -36.97 7.96 14.36
CA ARG A 145 -36.46 9.21 14.93
C ARG A 145 -35.07 9.03 15.56
N ASN A 146 -34.87 8.00 16.37
CA ASN A 146 -33.59 7.74 17.04
C ASN A 146 -32.48 7.40 16.05
N PHE A 147 -32.81 6.67 14.97
CA PHE A 147 -31.89 6.39 13.88
C PHE A 147 -31.38 7.68 13.24
N TYR A 148 -32.29 8.55 12.80
CA TYR A 148 -31.90 9.80 12.13
C TYR A 148 -31.20 10.80 13.07
N LEU A 149 -31.57 10.87 14.36
CA LEU A 149 -30.85 11.71 15.32
C LEU A 149 -29.40 11.24 15.53
N THR A 150 -29.20 9.92 15.65
CA THR A 150 -27.87 9.33 15.75
C THR A 150 -27.09 9.51 14.44
N TYR A 151 -27.76 9.38 13.30
CA TYR A 151 -27.16 9.58 11.99
C TYR A 151 -26.75 11.05 11.76
N ILE A 152 -27.57 12.02 12.17
CA ILE A 152 -27.23 13.44 12.14
C ILE A 152 -26.00 13.71 13.01
N ARG A 153 -25.92 13.11 14.21
CA ARG A 153 -24.73 13.23 15.07
C ARG A 153 -23.48 12.69 14.35
N LYS A 154 -23.58 11.54 13.69
CA LYS A 154 -22.50 11.00 12.85
C LYS A 154 -22.11 12.00 11.75
N ILE A 155 -23.07 12.50 10.98
CA ILE A 155 -22.79 13.43 9.87
C ILE A 155 -22.19 14.75 10.36
N VAL A 156 -22.62 15.27 11.51
CA VAL A 156 -22.01 16.46 12.13
C VAL A 156 -20.53 16.21 12.41
N ASN A 157 -20.18 15.03 12.94
CA ASN A 157 -18.79 14.67 13.20
C ASN A 157 -17.98 14.62 11.89
N VAL A 158 -18.47 13.87 10.89
CA VAL A 158 -17.84 13.79 9.56
C VAL A 158 -17.66 15.18 8.94
N SER A 159 -18.65 16.05 9.05
CA SER A 159 -18.59 17.41 8.48
C SER A 159 -17.56 18.29 9.18
N LEU A 160 -17.36 18.14 10.49
CA LEU A 160 -16.32 18.86 11.23
C LEU A 160 -14.93 18.42 10.78
N ASP A 161 -14.77 17.13 10.50
CA ASP A 161 -13.49 16.55 10.08
C ASP A 161 -13.16 16.96 8.64
N GLU A 162 -14.12 16.87 7.72
CA GLU A 162 -13.98 17.40 6.36
C GLU A 162 -13.64 18.90 6.37
N LEU A 163 -14.22 19.68 7.29
CA LEU A 163 -13.88 21.10 7.42
C LEU A 163 -12.42 21.30 7.85
N ASN A 164 -11.91 20.46 8.74
CA ASN A 164 -10.50 20.48 9.15
C ASN A 164 -9.57 20.08 7.99
N LEU A 165 -9.92 19.04 7.23
CA LEU A 165 -9.19 18.63 6.03
C LEU A 165 -9.17 19.76 4.99
N ILE A 166 -10.32 20.40 4.73
CA ILE A 166 -10.41 21.56 3.85
C ILE A 166 -9.52 22.70 4.37
N HIS A 167 -9.48 22.96 5.68
CA HIS A 167 -8.60 23.98 6.25
C HIS A 167 -7.11 23.68 6.00
N GLN A 168 -6.70 22.41 6.07
CA GLN A 168 -5.34 21.97 5.75
C GLN A 168 -5.04 21.99 4.24
N GLU A 169 -6.01 21.61 3.40
CA GLU A 169 -5.87 21.54 1.94
C GLU A 169 -5.88 22.93 1.28
N LYS A 170 -6.73 23.86 1.73
CA LYS A 170 -6.90 25.19 1.15
C LYS A 170 -5.59 25.99 0.98
N PRO A 171 -4.66 26.03 1.96
CA PRO A 171 -3.36 26.66 1.75
C PRO A 171 -2.47 25.91 0.74
N LEU A 172 -2.51 24.57 0.70
CA LEU A 172 -1.80 23.77 -0.29
C LEU A 172 -2.30 24.05 -1.70
N ALA A 173 -3.61 24.03 -1.89
CA ALA A 173 -4.27 24.33 -3.16
C ALA A 173 -3.98 25.76 -3.65
N LYS A 174 -3.98 26.75 -2.74
CA LYS A 174 -3.57 28.13 -3.07
C LYS A 174 -2.11 28.20 -3.50
N HIS A 175 -1.21 27.52 -2.79
CA HIS A 175 0.20 27.50 -3.16
C HIS A 175 0.41 26.85 -4.53
N LEU A 176 -0.26 25.74 -4.83
CA LEU A 176 -0.23 25.09 -6.14
C LEU A 176 -0.74 26.01 -7.25
N ALA A 177 -1.84 26.73 -7.01
CA ALA A 177 -2.39 27.69 -7.97
C ALA A 177 -1.42 28.86 -8.23
N GLU A 178 -0.80 29.41 -7.18
CA GLU A 178 0.19 30.47 -7.31
C GLU A 178 1.45 30.01 -8.06
N VAL A 179 1.95 28.80 -7.77
CA VAL A 179 3.12 28.25 -8.47
C VAL A 179 2.80 28.04 -9.95
N ARG A 180 1.62 27.52 -10.27
CA ARG A 180 1.15 27.36 -11.66
C ARG A 180 0.97 28.71 -12.38
N ALA A 181 0.44 29.72 -11.69
CA ALA A 181 0.18 31.06 -12.24
C ALA A 181 1.46 31.87 -12.48
N ARG A 182 2.50 31.67 -11.67
CA ARG A 182 3.82 32.31 -11.88
C ARG A 182 4.57 31.74 -13.10
N GLY A 183 3.97 30.82 -13.85
CA GLY A 183 4.61 30.15 -14.98
C GLY A 183 5.78 29.26 -14.55
N THR A 184 6.00 29.12 -13.23
CA THR A 184 6.91 28.15 -12.67
C THR A 184 6.24 26.80 -12.87
N SER A 185 6.50 26.19 -14.02
CA SER A 185 6.41 24.75 -14.11
C SER A 185 7.13 24.23 -12.87
N PHE A 186 6.49 23.38 -12.07
CA PHE A 186 7.27 22.36 -11.41
C PHE A 186 7.89 21.55 -12.55
N SER A 187 8.99 22.05 -13.14
CA SER A 187 10.08 21.14 -13.35
C SER A 187 10.27 20.56 -11.96
N VAL A 188 9.94 19.28 -11.81
CA VAL A 188 10.86 18.45 -11.06
C VAL A 188 12.23 18.94 -11.50
N GLN A 189 12.92 19.70 -10.64
CA GLN A 189 14.34 19.82 -10.83
C GLN A 189 14.80 18.39 -10.66
N GLU A 190 14.83 17.63 -11.76
CA GLU A 190 15.99 16.83 -12.03
C GLU A 190 17.12 17.81 -11.74
N ASN A 191 17.76 17.65 -10.58
CA ASN A 191 19.01 18.31 -10.31
C ASN A 191 19.95 17.86 -11.44
N LYS A 192 19.93 18.59 -12.54
CA LYS A 192 20.97 18.65 -13.56
C LYS A 192 21.96 19.73 -13.15
N ASP A 193 22.30 19.75 -11.86
CA ASP A 193 23.69 20.01 -11.55
C ASP A 193 24.46 18.90 -12.24
N LYS A 194 25.03 19.26 -13.40
CA LYS A 194 26.04 18.48 -14.10
C LYS A 194 27.29 18.44 -13.22
N TYR A 195 27.20 17.82 -12.05
CA TYR A 195 28.35 17.14 -11.51
C TYR A 195 28.66 16.04 -12.54
N PRO A 196 29.90 15.92 -13.03
CA PRO A 196 30.27 14.78 -13.84
C PRO A 196 29.97 13.56 -12.97
N VAL A 197 28.87 12.88 -13.28
CA VAL A 197 28.52 11.61 -12.66
C VAL A 197 29.63 10.69 -13.13
N LYS A 198 30.72 10.61 -12.36
CA LYS A 198 31.67 9.53 -12.51
C LYS A 198 30.80 8.29 -12.39
N PRO A 199 30.71 7.45 -13.43
CA PRO A 199 29.88 6.26 -13.37
C PRO A 199 30.26 5.56 -12.08
N PHE A 200 29.25 5.24 -11.27
CA PHE A 200 29.39 4.42 -10.07
C PHE A 200 30.27 3.25 -10.48
N LYS A 201 31.51 3.19 -9.97
CA LYS A 201 32.26 1.94 -10.03
C LYS A 201 31.48 1.05 -9.08
N PRO A 202 30.74 0.04 -9.56
CA PRO A 202 29.99 -0.81 -8.67
C PRO A 202 30.99 -1.36 -7.65
N ILE A 203 30.68 -1.19 -6.36
CA ILE A 203 31.32 -1.99 -5.33
C ILE A 203 30.91 -3.42 -5.67
N ILE A 204 31.84 -4.15 -6.28
CA ILE A 204 31.68 -5.56 -6.58
C ILE A 204 31.58 -6.26 -5.22
N ILE A 205 30.36 -6.46 -4.72
CA ILE A 205 30.11 -7.44 -3.68
C ILE A 205 30.41 -8.78 -4.37
N THR A 206 31.65 -9.24 -4.22
CA THR A 206 32.14 -10.54 -4.68
C THR A 206 31.37 -11.63 -3.94
N ARG A 207 30.14 -11.92 -4.38
CA ARG A 207 29.30 -12.96 -3.81
C ARG A 207 28.58 -13.80 -4.85
N ASN A 208 29.06 -13.82 -6.09
CA ASN A 208 28.51 -14.70 -7.12
C ASN A 208 29.22 -16.07 -7.17
N GLU A 209 30.42 -16.23 -6.60
CA GLU A 209 31.08 -17.56 -6.56
C GLU A 209 30.60 -18.45 -5.40
N LEU A 210 30.29 -17.88 -4.22
CA LEU A 210 29.74 -18.65 -3.09
C LEU A 210 28.25 -18.99 -3.27
N GLN A 211 27.43 -18.07 -3.81
CA GLN A 211 26.01 -18.36 -4.08
C GLN A 211 25.83 -19.39 -5.20
N LYS A 212 26.72 -19.43 -6.19
CA LYS A 212 26.71 -20.45 -7.27
C LYS A 212 27.00 -21.86 -6.77
N LYS A 213 27.69 -22.03 -5.64
CA LYS A 213 27.88 -23.34 -4.97
C LYS A 213 26.64 -23.81 -4.22
N VAL A 214 25.75 -22.92 -3.81
CA VAL A 214 24.58 -23.27 -2.97
C VAL A 214 23.32 -23.51 -3.82
N PHE A 215 23.19 -22.85 -4.97
CA PHE A 215 22.03 -23.00 -5.86
C PHE A 215 22.29 -23.90 -7.08
N GLY A 216 23.40 -24.65 -7.09
CA GLY A 216 23.90 -25.42 -8.23
C GLY A 216 23.56 -26.90 -8.28
N ALA A 217 22.55 -27.39 -7.55
CA ALA A 217 22.13 -28.79 -7.63
C ALA A 217 20.62 -28.92 -7.45
N GLY A 218 19.86 -29.00 -8.55
CA GLY A 218 18.59 -29.74 -8.49
C GLY A 218 17.43 -29.34 -9.39
N TYR A 219 17.36 -28.14 -9.99
CA TYR A 219 16.23 -27.78 -10.85
C TYR A 219 16.67 -26.91 -12.04
N PRO A 220 16.06 -27.11 -13.24
CA PRO A 220 16.57 -26.56 -14.49
C PRO A 220 16.58 -25.04 -14.43
N SER A 221 17.75 -24.51 -14.78
CA SER A 221 18.18 -23.12 -14.66
C SER A 221 17.12 -22.11 -15.09
N LEU A 222 16.81 -21.19 -14.17
CA LEU A 222 16.14 -19.92 -14.46
C LEU A 222 16.76 -19.24 -15.70
N PRO A 223 15.97 -18.48 -16.47
CA PRO A 223 16.44 -17.78 -17.65
C PRO A 223 17.72 -16.98 -17.36
N THR A 224 18.79 -17.29 -18.07
CA THR A 224 20.13 -16.69 -17.95
C THR A 224 20.22 -15.27 -18.49
N MET A 225 19.10 -14.73 -18.96
CA MET A 225 19.04 -13.47 -19.68
C MET A 225 18.07 -12.53 -18.97
N THR A 226 18.47 -11.26 -18.84
CA THR A 226 17.61 -10.22 -18.27
C THR A 226 16.47 -9.88 -19.23
N VAL A 227 15.34 -9.38 -18.71
CA VAL A 227 14.16 -9.02 -19.53
C VAL A 227 14.50 -8.00 -20.62
N ASP A 228 15.42 -7.07 -20.35
CA ASP A 228 15.90 -6.08 -21.32
C ASP A 228 16.78 -6.72 -22.40
N GLU A 229 17.66 -7.65 -22.03
CA GLU A 229 18.51 -8.39 -22.97
C GLU A 229 17.66 -9.29 -23.89
N PHE A 230 16.61 -9.93 -23.35
CA PHE A 230 15.61 -10.67 -24.12
C PHE A 230 14.86 -9.80 -25.12
N TYR A 231 14.47 -8.58 -24.69
CA TYR A 231 13.75 -7.66 -25.56
C TYR A 231 14.61 -7.23 -26.77
N ARG A 232 15.88 -6.89 -26.51
CA ARG A 232 16.81 -6.46 -27.57
C ARG A 232 17.13 -7.58 -28.56
N GLU A 233 17.33 -8.80 -28.07
CA GLU A 233 17.58 -9.96 -28.93
C GLU A 233 16.38 -10.22 -29.86
N ARG A 234 15.15 -10.16 -29.32
CA ARG A 234 13.92 -10.36 -30.11
C ARG A 234 13.59 -9.23 -31.09
N VAL A 235 13.97 -7.98 -30.80
CA VAL A 235 13.89 -6.88 -31.76
C VAL A 235 14.94 -7.05 -32.86
N ALA A 236 16.15 -7.52 -32.52
CA ALA A 236 17.21 -7.79 -33.49
C ALA A 236 16.87 -8.98 -34.42
N GLU A 237 16.16 -10.00 -33.92
CA GLU A 237 15.61 -11.10 -34.69
C GLU A 237 14.40 -10.70 -35.57
N GLY A 238 13.92 -9.44 -35.45
CA GLY A 238 12.78 -8.93 -36.22
C GLY A 238 11.42 -9.46 -35.77
N ILE A 239 11.36 -10.12 -34.61
CA ILE A 239 10.13 -10.72 -34.04
C ILE A 239 9.29 -9.66 -33.34
N PHE A 240 9.93 -8.69 -32.69
CA PHE A 240 9.25 -7.58 -32.01
C PHE A 240 9.43 -6.25 -32.77
N PRO A 241 8.39 -5.40 -32.81
CA PRO A 241 8.47 -4.10 -33.47
C PRO A 241 9.47 -3.19 -32.74
N ALA A 242 10.32 -2.51 -33.52
CA ALA A 242 11.21 -1.49 -32.99
C ALA A 242 10.39 -0.33 -32.40
N HIS A 243 10.87 0.23 -31.28
CA HIS A 243 10.19 1.33 -30.59
C HIS A 243 9.89 2.49 -31.56
N GLY A 244 8.60 2.81 -31.73
CA GLY A 244 8.13 3.91 -32.59
C GLY A 244 7.74 3.53 -34.01
N SER A 245 7.73 2.24 -34.38
CA SER A 245 7.21 1.79 -35.67
C SER A 245 5.71 1.53 -35.59
N ASN A 246 4.89 2.36 -36.23
CA ASN A 246 3.43 2.20 -36.35
C ASN A 246 3.07 1.11 -37.37
N HIS A 247 3.48 -0.13 -37.09
CA HIS A 247 3.06 -1.29 -37.88
C HIS A 247 2.48 -2.36 -36.96
N GLY A 248 1.16 -2.30 -36.79
CA GLY A 248 0.37 -3.35 -36.18
C GLY A 248 -1.05 -2.87 -35.94
N LYS A 249 -2.03 -3.51 -36.59
CA LYS A 249 -3.42 -3.37 -36.17
C LYS A 249 -3.50 -3.72 -34.69
N VAL A 250 -4.16 -2.85 -33.93
CA VAL A 250 -4.25 -2.98 -32.48
C VAL A 250 -4.97 -4.31 -32.17
N LEU A 251 -4.57 -5.02 -31.12
CA LEU A 251 -5.19 -6.29 -30.70
C LEU A 251 -6.73 -6.22 -30.64
N GLN A 252 -7.25 -5.03 -30.38
CA GLN A 252 -8.66 -4.67 -30.33
C GLN A 252 -9.38 -4.75 -31.70
N GLU A 253 -8.67 -4.47 -32.80
CA GLU A 253 -9.19 -4.54 -34.18
C GLU A 253 -9.24 -6.00 -34.68
N MET A 254 -8.44 -6.90 -34.08
CA MET A 254 -8.44 -8.34 -34.38
C MET A 254 -9.57 -9.11 -33.68
N THR A 255 -10.28 -8.48 -32.74
CA THR A 255 -11.40 -9.09 -32.02
C THR A 255 -12.77 -8.71 -32.58
N ASP A 256 -12.83 -7.82 -33.58
CA ASP A 256 -14.07 -7.41 -34.21
C ASP A 256 -14.67 -8.56 -35.05
N PRO A 257 -15.92 -8.99 -34.77
CA PRO A 257 -16.49 -10.20 -35.35
C PRO A 257 -16.71 -10.15 -36.88
N GLU A 258 -16.81 -8.95 -37.46
CA GLU A 258 -16.85 -8.78 -38.92
C GLU A 258 -15.47 -8.93 -39.57
N VAL A 259 -14.42 -8.43 -38.91
CA VAL A 259 -13.03 -8.52 -39.42
C VAL A 259 -12.51 -9.95 -39.32
N VAL A 260 -12.83 -10.65 -38.23
CA VAL A 260 -12.46 -12.07 -38.04
C VAL A 260 -13.10 -12.96 -39.11
N LYS A 261 -14.41 -12.78 -39.39
CA LYS A 261 -15.09 -13.57 -40.44
C LYS A 261 -14.53 -13.31 -41.83
N ALA A 262 -14.26 -12.04 -42.16
CA ALA A 262 -13.66 -11.69 -43.45
C ALA A 262 -12.24 -12.29 -43.60
N GLN A 263 -11.43 -12.27 -42.54
CA GLN A 263 -10.11 -12.90 -42.55
C GLN A 263 -10.22 -14.42 -42.72
N GLU A 264 -11.08 -15.09 -41.98
CA GLU A 264 -11.30 -16.54 -42.10
C GLU A 264 -11.75 -16.96 -43.51
N GLU A 265 -12.61 -16.17 -44.16
CA GLU A 265 -13.02 -16.42 -45.54
C GLU A 265 -11.85 -16.26 -46.52
N THR A 266 -11.05 -15.20 -46.39
CA THR A 266 -9.89 -14.97 -47.25
C THR A 266 -8.81 -16.04 -47.09
N GLU A 267 -8.54 -16.49 -45.87
CA GLU A 267 -7.57 -17.54 -45.58
C GLU A 267 -8.02 -18.91 -46.13
N LYS A 268 -9.33 -19.21 -46.07
CA LYS A 268 -9.88 -20.43 -46.67
C LYS A 268 -9.73 -20.42 -48.19
N ILE A 269 -10.02 -19.28 -48.85
CA ILE A 269 -9.87 -19.13 -50.30
C ILE A 269 -8.40 -19.26 -50.72
N GLN A 270 -7.47 -18.65 -49.98
CA GLN A 270 -6.04 -18.79 -50.24
C GLN A 270 -5.57 -20.23 -50.11
N LYS A 271 -5.99 -20.91 -49.04
CA LYS A 271 -5.65 -22.31 -48.81
C LYS A 271 -6.22 -23.23 -49.89
N GLU A 272 -7.44 -22.99 -50.36
CA GLU A 272 -8.06 -23.76 -51.44
C GLU A 272 -7.27 -23.59 -52.75
N ASN A 273 -6.86 -22.36 -53.08
CA ASN A 273 -6.00 -22.08 -54.23
C ASN A 273 -4.61 -22.73 -54.11
N GLU A 274 -3.99 -22.71 -52.94
CA GLU A 274 -2.69 -23.35 -52.69
C GLU A 274 -2.76 -24.88 -52.89
N ILE A 275 -3.90 -25.49 -52.55
CA ILE A 275 -4.16 -26.92 -52.78
C ILE A 275 -4.40 -27.19 -54.27
N GLU A 276 -5.20 -26.38 -54.95
CA GLU A 276 -5.49 -26.56 -56.38
C GLU A 276 -4.27 -26.34 -57.28
N THR A 277 -3.37 -25.44 -56.88
CA THR A 277 -2.16 -25.10 -57.64
C THR A 277 -0.96 -26.00 -57.34
N ASP A 278 -1.13 -27.03 -56.49
CA ASP A 278 -0.07 -27.94 -56.04
C ASP A 278 1.20 -27.19 -55.61
N ASP A 279 1.03 -26.12 -54.82
CA ASP A 279 2.18 -25.31 -54.38
C ASP A 279 3.19 -26.19 -53.62
N PRO A 280 4.47 -26.25 -54.06
CA PRO A 280 5.49 -27.09 -53.44
C PRO A 280 5.67 -26.80 -51.95
N THR A 281 5.48 -25.56 -51.50
CA THR A 281 5.67 -25.21 -50.07
C THR A 281 4.54 -25.74 -49.19
N TYR A 282 3.29 -25.66 -49.68
CA TYR A 282 2.14 -26.23 -48.99
C TYR A 282 2.24 -27.77 -48.88
N LEU A 283 2.69 -28.43 -49.96
CA LEU A 283 2.89 -29.88 -49.99
C LEU A 283 4.00 -30.35 -49.04
N ASP A 284 5.14 -29.66 -48.98
CA ASP A 284 6.20 -30.02 -48.05
C ASP A 284 5.79 -29.82 -46.59
N LYS A 285 5.04 -28.76 -46.30
CA LYS A 285 4.51 -28.50 -44.95
C LYS A 285 3.50 -29.56 -44.53
N THR A 286 2.62 -29.98 -45.44
CA THR A 286 1.64 -31.05 -45.17
C THR A 286 2.32 -32.40 -44.97
N ARG A 287 3.30 -32.77 -45.82
CA ARG A 287 4.10 -34.00 -45.65
C ARG A 287 4.87 -34.02 -44.33
N ARG A 288 5.55 -32.92 -43.99
CA ARG A 288 6.30 -32.81 -42.73
C ARG A 288 5.39 -32.97 -41.51
N MET A 289 4.15 -32.48 -41.61
CA MET A 289 3.17 -32.63 -40.54
C MET A 289 2.60 -34.05 -40.46
N ASP A 290 2.47 -34.75 -41.58
CA ASP A 290 2.09 -36.16 -41.61
C ASP A 290 3.18 -37.05 -40.99
N GLU A 291 4.43 -36.85 -41.40
CA GLU A 291 5.61 -37.55 -40.86
C GLU A 291 5.78 -37.31 -39.34
N PHE A 292 5.50 -36.09 -38.88
CA PHE A 292 5.50 -35.79 -37.46
C PHE A 292 4.39 -36.55 -36.70
N LYS A 293 3.16 -36.61 -37.25
CA LYS A 293 2.05 -37.33 -36.63
C LYS A 293 2.26 -38.84 -36.60
N ASP A 294 2.90 -39.40 -37.62
CA ASP A 294 3.26 -40.82 -37.69
C ASP A 294 4.30 -41.20 -36.64
N THR A 295 5.26 -40.31 -36.40
CA THR A 295 6.31 -40.50 -35.38
C THR A 295 5.85 -40.12 -33.96
N HIS A 296 4.81 -39.29 -33.80
CA HIS A 296 4.34 -38.76 -32.51
C HIS A 296 2.85 -39.07 -32.27
N LYS A 297 2.56 -40.23 -31.67
CA LYS A 297 1.18 -40.63 -31.33
C LYS A 297 0.52 -39.68 -30.33
N ARG A 298 -0.80 -39.51 -30.45
CA ARG A 298 -1.61 -38.74 -29.47
C ARG A 298 -1.37 -39.25 -28.05
N GLY A 299 -1.02 -38.34 -27.14
CA GLY A 299 -0.76 -38.65 -25.74
C GLY A 299 0.70 -39.01 -25.39
N TRP A 300 1.65 -38.85 -26.32
CA TRP A 300 3.06 -39.18 -26.07
C TRP A 300 3.72 -38.35 -24.96
N GLY A 301 3.19 -37.16 -24.63
CA GLY A 301 3.71 -36.25 -23.60
C GLY A 301 2.99 -36.25 -22.24
N ASN A 302 1.84 -36.91 -22.08
CA ASN A 302 1.01 -36.81 -20.86
C ASN A 302 1.00 -38.10 -20.03
N ARG A 303 2.18 -38.69 -19.82
CA ARG A 303 2.35 -39.97 -19.10
C ARG A 303 2.70 -39.83 -17.61
N MET A 304 3.02 -38.63 -17.13
CA MET A 304 3.49 -38.39 -15.74
C MET A 304 2.37 -38.12 -14.72
N ASN A 305 1.11 -37.91 -15.14
CA ASN A 305 -0.04 -37.74 -14.23
C ASN A 305 -0.89 -39.01 -14.10
N LYS A 306 -0.25 -40.19 -14.06
CA LYS A 306 -0.89 -41.44 -13.64
C LYS A 306 -0.28 -41.90 -12.31
N SER A 307 -0.84 -41.40 -11.22
CA SER A 307 -0.72 -41.92 -9.85
C SER A 307 -2.07 -41.73 -9.18
#